data_AF-A0A6N8TFZ1-F1
#
_entry.id   AF-A0A6N8TFZ1-F1
#
_cell.length_a   1.000
_cell.length_b   1.000
_cell.length_c   1.000
_cell.angle_alpha   90.00
_cell.angle_beta   90.00
_cell.angle_gamma   90.00
#
_symmetry.space_group_name_H-M   'P 1'
#
loop_
_entity.id
_entity.type
_entity.pdbx_description
1 polymer ?
#
loop_
_entity_poly.entity_id
_entity_poly.type
_entity_poly.pdbx_seq_one_letter_code
_entity_poly.pdbx_strand_id
1 'polypeptide(L)'
;MSSFAPAFAAEQATKLFSFVSERESIVAALTKEDAALGDDASTIGRALQERGSLTVWRYAVRKAKDGELEQAPLAKISVQAQGNLRVEPYGTPLRVVPAE
;
A
#
# COMPACT_ATOMS: atom_id res chain seq x y z
N MET A 1 31.30 23.71 15.44
CA MET A 1 31.13 22.60 14.48
C MET A 1 29.64 22.48 14.19
N SER A 2 29.16 23.11 13.11
CA SER A 2 27.76 22.96 12.70
C SER A 2 27.60 21.58 12.06
N SER A 3 26.83 20.73 12.73
CA SER A 3 26.43 19.43 12.17
C SER A 3 25.42 19.69 11.05
N PHE A 4 25.77 19.29 9.83
CA PHE A 4 24.84 19.20 8.71
C PHE A 4 23.99 17.96 8.95
N ALA A 5 22.73 18.14 9.35
CA ALA A 5 21.77 17.05 9.29
C ALA A 5 21.52 16.74 7.80
N PRO A 6 21.61 15.48 7.35
CA PRO A 6 21.17 15.16 6.01
C PRO A 6 19.66 15.38 5.96
N ALA A 7 19.23 16.26 5.07
CA ALA A 7 17.85 16.27 4.62
C ALA A 7 17.65 14.96 3.87
N PHE A 8 17.23 13.91 4.57
CA PHE A 8 16.53 12.82 3.93
C PHE A 8 15.30 13.47 3.30
N ALA A 9 15.32 13.64 1.98
CA ALA A 9 14.08 13.71 1.23
C ALA A 9 13.27 12.52 1.75
N ALA A 10 12.16 12.82 2.44
CA ALA A 10 11.22 11.81 2.85
C ALA A 10 10.59 11.27 1.56
N GLU A 11 11.32 10.36 0.91
CA GLU A 11 10.78 9.46 -0.09
C GLU A 11 9.54 8.88 0.57
N GLN A 12 8.37 9.26 0.07
CA GLN A 12 7.11 9.03 0.75
C GLN A 12 7.00 7.54 1.03
N ALA A 13 7.16 7.16 2.31
CA ALA A 13 7.19 5.77 2.69
C ALA A 13 5.92 5.10 2.17
N THR A 14 6.08 4.07 1.33
CA THR A 14 4.97 3.41 0.66
C THR A 14 3.89 3.03 1.67
N LYS A 15 2.71 3.61 1.49
CA LYS A 15 1.57 3.39 2.38
C LYS A 15 0.84 2.13 1.96
N LEU A 16 0.58 1.27 2.93
CA LEU A 16 -0.13 0.02 2.73
C LEU A 16 -1.56 0.15 3.28
N PHE A 17 -2.47 -0.54 2.60
CA PHE A 17 -3.89 -0.64 2.94
C PHE A 17 -4.32 -2.09 2.92
N SER A 18 -5.26 -2.43 3.79
CA SER A 18 -6.00 -3.69 3.70
C SER A 18 -7.26 -3.46 2.88
N PHE A 19 -7.44 -4.24 1.81
CA PHE A 19 -8.73 -4.37 1.13
C PHE A 19 -9.39 -5.64 1.66
N VAL A 20 -10.47 -5.47 2.42
CA VAL A 20 -11.11 -6.52 3.23
C VAL A 20 -12.49 -6.82 2.66
N SER A 21 -12.67 -8.06 2.22
CA SER A 21 -13.95 -8.61 1.81
C SER A 21 -14.38 -9.74 2.74
N GLU A 22 -15.57 -10.29 2.51
CA GLU A 22 -16.05 -11.48 3.24
C GLU A 22 -15.24 -12.75 2.92
N ARG A 23 -14.56 -12.78 1.77
CA ARG A 23 -13.80 -13.95 1.29
C ARG A 23 -12.34 -13.90 1.70
N GLU A 24 -11.74 -12.72 1.57
CA GLU A 24 -10.31 -12.53 1.80
C GLU A 24 -9.98 -11.07 2.12
N SER A 25 -8.78 -10.91 2.67
CA SER A 25 -8.11 -9.63 2.86
C SER A 25 -6.77 -9.64 2.15
N ILE A 26 -6.49 -8.57 1.41
CA ILE A 26 -5.18 -8.35 0.79
C ILE A 26 -4.53 -7.10 1.37
N VAL A 27 -3.20 -7.12 1.49
CA VAL A 27 -2.41 -5.92 1.77
C VAL A 27 -1.92 -5.37 0.43
N ALA A 28 -2.09 -4.08 0.21
CA ALA A 28 -1.72 -3.46 -1.05
C ALA A 28 -1.29 -2.00 -0.91
N ALA A 29 -0.51 -1.51 -1.88
CA ALA A 29 -0.23 -0.10 -2.08
C ALA A 29 -0.92 0.39 -3.36
N LEU A 30 -1.22 1.68 -3.42
CA LEU A 30 -1.66 2.32 -4.66
C LEU A 30 -0.54 2.29 -5.71
N THR A 31 -0.93 2.27 -6.97
CA THR A 31 -0.02 2.46 -8.10
C THR A 31 0.34 3.94 -8.25
N LYS A 32 1.35 4.26 -9.07
CA LYS A 32 1.71 5.65 -9.38
C LYS A 32 0.57 6.41 -10.04
N GLU A 33 -0.23 5.75 -10.86
CA GLU A 33 -1.38 6.36 -11.54
C GLU A 33 -2.43 6.88 -10.53
N ASP A 34 -2.56 6.20 -9.40
CA ASP A 34 -3.53 6.52 -8.35
C ASP A 34 -2.92 7.20 -7.12
N ALA A 35 -1.64 7.59 -7.17
CA ALA A 35 -0.93 8.23 -6.06
C ALA A 35 -1.61 9.52 -5.56
N ALA A 36 -2.36 10.21 -6.43
CA ALA A 36 -3.13 11.41 -6.08
C ALA A 36 -4.28 11.16 -5.09
N LEU A 37 -4.71 9.91 -4.90
CA LEU A 37 -5.70 9.55 -3.87
C LEU A 37 -5.14 9.68 -2.44
N GLY A 38 -3.81 9.79 -2.30
CA GLY A 38 -3.15 10.04 -1.03
C GLY A 38 -3.15 8.85 -0.08
N ASP A 39 -3.13 9.13 1.22
CA ASP A 39 -2.99 8.14 2.29
C ASP A 39 -4.26 7.93 3.14
N ASP A 40 -5.39 8.53 2.74
CA ASP A 40 -6.67 8.39 3.42
C ASP A 40 -7.48 7.20 2.87
N ALA A 41 -7.72 6.22 3.73
CA ALA A 41 -8.47 5.01 3.37
C ALA A 41 -9.92 5.32 2.93
N SER A 42 -10.53 6.38 3.46
CA SER A 42 -11.89 6.78 3.09
C SER A 42 -11.95 7.30 1.65
N THR A 43 -10.96 8.11 1.25
CA THR A 43 -10.79 8.63 -0.10
C THR A 43 -10.53 7.51 -1.11
N ILE A 44 -9.66 6.54 -0.77
CA ILE A 44 -9.40 5.37 -1.60
C ILE A 44 -10.66 4.50 -1.75
N GLY A 45 -11.34 4.21 -0.64
CA GLY A 45 -12.58 3.44 -0.64
C GLY A 45 -13.68 4.10 -1.48
N ARG A 46 -13.82 5.42 -1.39
CA ARG A 46 -14.75 6.19 -2.22
C ARG A 46 -14.38 6.10 -3.70
N ALA A 47 -13.12 6.31 -4.05
CA ALA A 47 -12.66 6.21 -5.44
C ALA A 47 -12.89 4.81 -6.02
N LEU A 48 -12.67 3.76 -5.22
CA LEU A 48 -12.94 2.38 -5.62
C LEU A 48 -14.43 2.16 -5.93
N GLN A 49 -15.32 2.67 -5.09
CA GLN A 49 -16.77 2.57 -5.32
C GLN A 49 -17.21 3.37 -6.55
N GLU A 50 -16.69 4.59 -6.74
CA GLU A 50 -17.04 5.45 -7.87
C GLU A 50 -16.54 4.88 -9.21
N ARG A 51 -15.36 4.27 -9.23
CA ARG A 51 -14.72 3.73 -10.44
C ARG A 51 -15.08 2.27 -10.71
N GLY A 52 -15.68 1.57 -9.75
CA GLY A 52 -15.98 0.14 -9.78
C GLY A 52 -14.77 -0.79 -9.59
N SER A 53 -13.55 -0.31 -9.86
CA SER A 53 -12.31 -1.03 -9.56
C SER A 53 -11.11 -0.11 -9.41
N LEU A 54 -10.06 -0.59 -8.75
CA LEU A 54 -8.72 0.03 -8.70
C LEU A 54 -7.66 -1.01 -9.06
N THR A 55 -6.59 -0.57 -9.73
CA THR A 55 -5.38 -1.38 -9.89
C THR A 55 -4.41 -1.04 -8.77
N VAL A 56 -3.95 -2.04 -8.04
CA VAL A 56 -3.08 -1.89 -6.86
C VAL A 56 -1.90 -2.84 -6.94
N TRP A 57 -0.82 -2.53 -6.24
CA TRP A 57 0.24 -3.50 -5.96
C TRP A 57 -0.14 -4.32 -4.74
N ARG A 58 -0.35 -5.62 -4.89
CA ARG A 58 -0.46 -6.56 -3.77
C ARG A 58 0.91 -6.72 -3.12
N TYR A 59 0.92 -6.71 -1.80
CA TYR A 59 2.09 -6.95 -0.96
C TYR A 59 2.01 -8.30 -0.25
N ALA A 60 3.17 -8.84 0.07
CA ALA A 60 3.32 -10.02 0.91
C ALA A 60 4.59 -9.92 1.75
N VAL A 61 4.61 -10.63 2.88
CA VAL A 61 5.83 -10.82 3.66
C VAL A 61 6.76 -11.76 2.90
N ARG A 62 8.02 -11.36 2.75
CA ARG A 62 9.08 -12.22 2.24
C ARG A 62 10.34 -12.12 3.10
N LYS A 63 11.21 -13.10 2.95
CA LYS A 63 12.57 -13.06 3.49
C LYS A 63 13.48 -12.31 2.50
N ALA A 64 14.15 -11.28 2.98
CA ALA A 64 15.14 -10.50 2.24
C ALA A 64 16.46 -11.28 2.09
N LYS A 65 17.42 -10.72 1.33
CA LYS A 65 18.72 -11.37 1.06
C LYS A 65 19.57 -11.53 2.32
N ASP A 66 19.44 -10.59 3.27
CA ASP A 66 20.09 -10.61 4.58
C ASP A 66 19.37 -11.54 5.58
N GLY A 67 18.20 -12.04 5.23
CA GLY A 67 17.40 -12.95 6.04
C GLY A 67 16.32 -12.29 6.89
N GLU A 68 16.23 -10.96 6.88
CA GLU A 68 15.17 -10.21 7.56
C GLU A 68 13.81 -10.33 6.85
N LEU A 69 12.73 -10.09 7.59
CA LEU A 69 11.38 -10.06 7.02
C LEU A 69 11.02 -8.65 6.55
N GLU A 70 10.36 -8.58 5.40
CA GLU A 70 9.88 -7.32 4.81
C GLU A 70 8.53 -7.49 4.11
N GLN A 71 7.77 -6.42 4.03
CA GLN A 71 6.64 -6.31 3.12
C GLN A 71 7.16 -5.92 1.73
N ALA A 72 6.93 -6.77 0.73
CA ALA A 72 7.39 -6.52 -0.63
C ALA A 72 6.26 -6.63 -1.66
N PRO A 73 6.33 -5.88 -2.78
CA PRO A 73 5.41 -6.04 -3.88
C PRO A 73 5.46 -7.48 -4.42
N LEU A 74 4.28 -8.08 -4.61
CA LEU A 74 4.10 -9.42 -5.15
C LEU A 74 3.58 -9.37 -6.60
N ALA A 75 2.53 -8.60 -6.85
CA ALA A 75 1.90 -8.49 -8.17
C ALA A 75 1.02 -7.23 -8.27
N LYS A 76 0.85 -6.67 -9.48
CA LYS A 76 -0.25 -5.75 -9.77
C LYS A 76 -1.55 -6.53 -9.97
N ILE A 77 -2.62 -6.12 -9.32
CA ILE A 77 -3.94 -6.75 -9.42
C ILE A 77 -5.05 -5.70 -9.51
N SER A 78 -6.19 -6.10 -10.08
CA SER A 78 -7.42 -5.31 -10.03
C SER A 78 -8.25 -5.73 -8.81
N VAL A 79 -8.64 -4.76 -7.99
CA VAL A 79 -9.61 -4.93 -6.90
C VAL A 79 -10.94 -4.36 -7.37
N GLN A 80 -12.00 -5.16 -7.31
CA GLN A 80 -13.35 -4.75 -7.71
C GLN A 80 -14.18 -4.37 -6.51
N ALA A 81 -14.97 -3.29 -6.63
CA ALA A 81 -15.98 -2.89 -5.67
C ALA A 81 -17.15 -3.88 -5.68
N GLN A 82 -17.07 -4.93 -4.84
CA GLN A 82 -18.13 -5.93 -4.71
C GLN A 82 -18.54 -6.12 -3.24
N GLY A 83 -19.85 -6.13 -2.99
CA GLY A 83 -20.42 -6.41 -1.66
C GLY A 83 -19.94 -5.42 -0.59
N ASN A 84 -19.62 -5.94 0.59
CA ASN A 84 -19.21 -5.18 1.78
C ASN A 84 -17.69 -4.90 1.81
N LEU A 85 -17.07 -4.60 0.67
CA LEU A 85 -15.64 -4.34 0.59
C LEU A 85 -15.26 -3.09 1.40
N ARG A 86 -14.26 -3.21 2.27
CA ARG A 86 -13.71 -2.14 3.10
C ARG A 86 -12.25 -1.89 2.78
N VAL A 87 -11.83 -0.63 2.87
CA VAL A 87 -10.42 -0.22 2.79
C VAL A 87 -10.01 0.28 4.17
N GLU A 88 -8.90 -0.23 4.69
CA GLU A 88 -8.36 0.15 6.00
C GLU A 88 -6.87 0.50 5.89
N PRO A 89 -6.35 1.42 6.70
CA PRO A 89 -4.90 1.60 6.82
C PRO A 89 -4.24 0.30 7.32
N TYR A 90 -3.11 -0.08 6.74
CA TYR A 90 -2.34 -1.24 7.18
C TYR A 90 -1.00 -0.81 7.80
N GLY A 91 -0.91 -0.90 9.13
CA GLY A 91 0.33 -0.70 9.87
C GLY A 91 1.16 -1.98 9.95
N THR A 92 2.47 -1.87 9.78
CA THR A 92 3.39 -3.01 9.93
C THR A 92 4.70 -2.57 10.60
N PRO A 93 5.29 -3.41 11.47
CA PRO A 93 6.64 -3.16 11.97
C PRO A 93 7.74 -3.55 10.97
N LEU A 94 7.38 -4.25 9.89
CA LEU A 94 8.33 -4.70 8.89
C LEU A 94 8.73 -3.55 7.97
N ARG A 95 9.95 -3.61 7.46
CA ARG A 95 10.38 -2.74 6.36
C ARG A 95 9.43 -2.91 5.18
N VAL A 96 8.99 -1.81 4.59
CA VAL A 96 8.18 -1.82 3.35
C VAL A 96 9.09 -1.52 2.17
N VAL A 97 9.10 -2.39 1.17
CA VAL A 97 9.82 -2.18 -0.08
C VAL A 97 8.96 -1.32 -1.01
N PRO A 98 9.48 -0.24 -1.60
CA PRO A 98 8.73 0.58 -2.53
C PRO A 98 8.21 -0.22 -3.74
N ALA A 99 6.99 0.07 -4.14
CA ALA A 99 6.44 -0.34 -5.42
C ALA A 99 6.57 0.83 -6.40
N GLU A 100 7.43 0.65 -7.41
CA GLU A 100 7.70 1.57 -8.53
C GLU A 100 8.34 2.91 -8.18
#